data_AF-A0A9L0S9H9-F1
#
_entry.id   AF-A0A9L0S9H9-F1
#
_cell.length_a   1.000
_cell.length_b   1.000
_cell.length_c   1.000
_cell.angle_alpha   90.00
_cell.angle_beta   90.00
_cell.angle_gamma   90.00
#
_symmetry.space_group_name_H-M   'P 1'
#
loop_
_entity.id
_entity.type
_entity.pdbx_description
1 polymer ?
#
loop_
_entity_poly.entity_id
_entity_poly.type
_entity_poly.pdbx_seq_one_letter_code
_entity_poly.pdbx_strand_id
1 'polypeptide(L)'
;MNVGVAHSEVNPNTRVMNSRGMWLTYALGVGLLHIVLLSIPFFSVPVAWTLTNVIHNLGMYVFLHAVKGTPFETPDQGKARLLTHWEQLDYGVQFTSSRKFFTISPIIL
;
A
#
# COMPACT_ATOMS: atom_id res chain seq x y z
N MET A 1 32.10 4.17 23.94
CA MET A 1 30.77 4.79 23.74
C MET A 1 29.90 3.82 22.99
N ASN A 2 28.85 3.28 23.62
CA ASN A 2 27.87 2.45 22.95
C ASN A 2 26.86 3.38 22.28
N VAL A 3 27.16 3.81 21.05
CA VAL A 3 26.21 4.58 20.25
C VAL A 3 25.08 3.62 19.87
N GLY A 4 23.91 3.81 20.47
CA GLY A 4 22.71 3.06 20.12
C GLY A 4 22.42 3.28 18.64
N VAL A 5 22.72 2.28 17.82
CA VAL A 5 22.34 2.28 16.41
C VAL A 5 20.83 2.12 16.41
N ALA A 6 20.10 3.17 16.05
CA ALA A 6 18.72 3.00 15.64
C ALA A 6 18.75 2.00 14.48
N HIS A 7 18.25 0.78 14.69
CA HIS A 7 18.10 -0.21 13.63
C HIS A 7 16.99 0.30 12.68
N SER A 8 17.34 1.24 11.80
CA SER A 8 16.49 1.59 10.68
C SER A 8 16.39 0.37 9.78
N GLU A 9 15.18 0.01 9.39
CA GLU A 9 14.96 -1.07 8.44
C GLU A 9 15.78 -0.84 7.18
N VAL A 10 16.57 -1.84 6.79
CA VAL A 10 17.36 -1.78 5.55
C VAL A 10 16.43 -1.62 4.35
N ASN A 11 15.27 -2.29 4.37
CA ASN A 11 14.23 -2.14 3.37
C ASN A 11 12.94 -1.63 4.03
N PRO A 12 12.55 -0.36 3.83
CA PRO A 12 11.34 0.21 4.42
C PRO A 12 10.03 -0.49 4.01
N ASN A 13 9.99 -1.09 2.83
CA ASN A 13 8.80 -1.76 2.28
C ASN A 13 8.37 -2.97 3.11
N THR A 14 9.27 -3.55 3.91
CA THR A 14 8.97 -4.72 4.74
C THR A 14 8.03 -4.39 5.90
N ARG A 15 8.01 -3.15 6.40
CA ARG A 15 7.28 -2.80 7.63
C ARG A 15 6.33 -1.62 7.52
N VAL A 16 6.55 -0.69 6.57
CA VAL A 16 5.78 0.56 6.48
C VAL A 16 4.28 0.29 6.44
N MET A 17 3.86 -0.72 5.69
CA MET A 17 2.48 -1.12 5.47
C MET A 17 1.78 -1.74 6.69
N ASN A 18 2.53 -2.15 7.72
CA ASN A 18 1.99 -2.66 8.97
C ASN A 18 1.82 -1.55 10.03
N SER A 19 2.14 -0.30 9.70
CA SER A 19 1.98 0.81 10.63
C SER A 19 0.52 1.28 10.70
N ARG A 20 0.08 1.65 11.91
CA ARG A 20 -1.27 2.21 12.14
C ARG A 20 -1.54 3.47 11.31
N GLY A 21 -0.49 4.29 11.11
CA GLY A 21 -0.57 5.49 10.29
C GLY A 21 -0.92 5.15 8.84
N MET A 22 -0.26 4.17 8.24
CA MET A 22 -0.56 3.76 6.86
C MET A 22 -2.00 3.26 6.70
N TRP A 23 -2.53 2.52 7.68
CA TRP A 23 -3.91 2.01 7.62
C TRP A 23 -4.92 3.14 7.66
N LEU A 24 -4.70 4.13 8.54
CA LEU A 24 -5.53 5.33 8.60
C LEU A 24 -5.43 6.13 7.30
N THR A 25 -4.23 6.38 6.80
CA THR A 25 -4.01 7.11 5.55
C THR A 25 -4.67 6.42 4.36
N TYR A 26 -4.62 5.08 4.30
CA TYR A 26 -5.29 4.31 3.27
C TYR A 26 -6.82 4.49 3.32
N ALA A 27 -7.44 4.34 4.50
CA ALA A 27 -8.88 4.49 4.65
C ALA A 27 -9.34 5.92 4.30
N LEU A 28 -8.58 6.93 4.76
CA LEU A 28 -8.83 8.33 4.41
C LEU A 28 -8.66 8.59 2.91
N GLY A 29 -7.65 7.99 2.27
CA GLY A 29 -7.41 8.12 0.83
C GLY A 29 -8.55 7.56 -0.01
N VAL A 30 -9.04 6.36 0.33
CA VAL A 30 -10.21 5.76 -0.33
C VAL A 30 -11.47 6.60 -0.11
N GLY A 31 -11.71 7.05 1.13
CA GLY A 31 -12.84 7.92 1.45
C GLY A 31 -12.79 9.26 0.71
N LEU A 32 -11.62 9.88 0.63
CA LEU A 32 -11.40 11.12 -0.10
C LEU A 32 -11.64 10.93 -1.61
N LEU A 33 -11.11 9.87 -2.21
CA LEU A 33 -11.39 9.52 -3.61
C LEU A 33 -12.90 9.41 -3.85
N HIS A 34 -13.61 8.71 -2.96
CA HIS A 34 -15.06 8.55 -3.09
C HIS A 34 -15.81 9.89 -2.99
N ILE A 35 -15.45 10.74 -2.03
CA ILE A 35 -16.06 12.08 -1.86
C ILE A 35 -15.81 12.96 -3.10
N VAL A 36 -14.61 12.92 -3.66
CA VAL A 36 -14.27 13.64 -4.89
C VAL A 36 -15.15 13.15 -6.05
N LEU A 37 -15.31 11.84 -6.21
CA LEU A 37 -16.17 11.26 -7.26
C LEU A 37 -17.65 11.61 -7.08
N LEU A 38 -18.15 11.60 -5.84
CA LEU A 38 -19.52 12.03 -5.52
C LEU A 38 -19.76 13.52 -5.79
N SER A 39 -18.71 14.34 -5.79
CA SER A 39 -18.81 15.78 -6.03
C SER A 39 -18.95 16.14 -7.52
N ILE A 40 -18.89 15.16 -8.43
CA ILE A 40 -19.00 15.38 -9.88
C ILE A 40 -20.49 15.41 -10.29
N PRO A 41 -20.99 16.52 -10.88
CA PRO A 41 -22.43 16.79 -11.05
C PRO A 41 -23.21 15.89 -12.02
N PHE A 42 -22.63 14.79 -12.52
CA PHE A 42 -23.28 13.82 -13.40
C PHE A 42 -23.03 12.36 -13.01
N PHE A 43 -22.30 12.12 -11.92
CA PHE A 43 -22.09 10.76 -11.42
C PHE A 43 -23.24 10.37 -10.50
N SER A 44 -23.88 9.24 -10.80
CA SER A 44 -24.79 8.61 -9.86
C SER A 44 -24.00 7.94 -8.74
N VAL A 45 -24.64 7.72 -7.59
CA VAL A 45 -24.01 7.02 -6.45
C VAL A 45 -23.44 5.65 -6.85
N PRO A 46 -24.13 4.80 -7.64
CA PRO A 46 -23.54 3.55 -8.13
C PRO A 46 -22.30 3.76 -9.00
N VAL A 47 -22.32 4.75 -9.89
CA VAL A 47 -21.16 5.07 -10.75
C VAL A 47 -19.97 5.51 -9.91
N ALA A 48 -20.19 6.34 -8.88
CA ALA A 48 -19.12 6.76 -7.97
C ALA A 48 -18.49 5.57 -7.24
N TRP A 49 -19.29 4.62 -6.74
CA TRP A 49 -18.77 3.38 -6.14
C TRP A 49 -18.02 2.51 -7.14
N THR A 50 -18.55 2.28 -8.34
CA THR A 50 -17.87 1.53 -9.39
C THR A 50 -16.51 2.14 -9.73
N LEU A 51 -16.46 3.46 -9.91
CA LEU A 51 -15.21 4.17 -10.21
C LEU A 51 -14.25 4.13 -9.02
N THR A 52 -14.74 4.26 -7.78
CA THR A 52 -13.92 4.12 -6.57
C THR A 52 -13.26 2.74 -6.55
N ASN A 53 -14.04 1.67 -6.80
CA ASN A 53 -13.52 0.31 -6.84
C ASN A 53 -12.51 0.11 -7.98
N VAL A 54 -12.81 0.55 -9.20
CA VAL A 54 -11.91 0.37 -10.35
C VAL A 54 -10.59 1.15 -10.18
N ILE A 55 -10.66 2.42 -9.78
CA ILE A 55 -9.48 3.27 -9.57
C ILE A 55 -8.63 2.70 -8.43
N HIS A 56 -9.26 2.31 -7.32
CA HIS A 56 -8.59 1.68 -6.20
C HIS A 56 -7.88 0.38 -6.62
N ASN A 57 -8.57 -0.54 -7.28
CA ASN A 57 -8.00 -1.82 -7.71
C ASN A 57 -6.83 -1.63 -8.66
N LEU A 58 -6.97 -0.74 -9.64
CA LEU A 58 -5.90 -0.42 -10.58
C LEU A 58 -4.68 0.18 -9.86
N GLY A 59 -4.91 1.17 -9.00
CA GLY A 59 -3.84 1.82 -8.23
C GLY A 59 -3.12 0.84 -7.30
N MET A 60 -3.87 0.02 -6.58
CA MET A 60 -3.31 -1.00 -5.68
C MET A 60 -2.59 -2.10 -6.45
N TYR A 61 -3.08 -2.52 -7.61
CA TYR A 61 -2.38 -3.48 -8.46
C TYR A 61 -1.04 -2.93 -8.93
N VAL A 62 -1.01 -1.69 -9.45
CA VAL A 62 0.25 -1.05 -9.87
C VAL A 62 1.21 -0.95 -8.68
N PHE A 63 0.74 -0.42 -7.54
CA PHE A 63 1.58 -0.22 -6.37
C PHE A 63 2.12 -1.54 -5.79
N LEU A 64 1.27 -2.55 -5.61
CA LEU A 64 1.66 -3.80 -4.97
C LEU A 64 2.39 -4.76 -5.91
N HIS A 65 1.98 -4.83 -7.18
CA HIS A 65 2.40 -5.88 -8.10
C HIS A 65 3.22 -5.41 -9.31
N ALA A 66 3.23 -4.11 -9.63
CA ALA A 66 4.06 -3.59 -10.74
C ALA A 66 5.29 -2.81 -10.25
N VAL A 67 5.17 -2.03 -9.17
CA VAL A 67 6.30 -1.29 -8.59
C VAL A 67 7.29 -2.25 -7.94
N LYS A 68 8.57 -2.10 -8.30
CA LYS A 68 9.68 -2.93 -7.83
C LYS A 68 10.78 -2.10 -7.17
N GLY A 69 11.62 -2.75 -6.37
CA GLY A 69 12.73 -2.10 -5.67
C GLY A 69 12.30 -1.44 -4.36
N THR A 70 13.20 -0.65 -3.79
CA THR A 70 12.98 0.07 -2.53
C THR A 70 12.83 1.57 -2.79
N PRO A 71 12.05 2.28 -1.96
CA PRO A 71 12.06 3.74 -1.99
C PRO A 71 13.44 4.21 -1.54
N PHE A 72 14.09 5.02 -2.38
CA PHE A 72 15.45 5.55 -2.18
C PHE A 72 16.56 4.49 -2.23
N GLU A 73 17.81 4.96 -2.30
CA GLU A 73 18.96 4.08 -2.21
C GLU A 73 19.07 3.52 -0.78
N THR A 74 18.94 2.20 -0.66
CA THR A 74 19.03 1.49 0.61
C THR A 74 20.34 0.70 0.67
N PRO A 75 20.87 0.39 1.87
CA PRO A 75 22.06 -0.45 2.01
C PRO A 75 21.78 -1.94 1.74
N ASP A 76 20.72 -2.27 1.00
CA ASP A 76 20.27 -3.64 0.71
C ASP A 76 21.10 -4.34 -0.37
N GLN A 77 22.07 -3.63 -0.97
CA GLN A 77 22.93 -4.11 -2.05
C GLN A 77 22.14 -4.64 -3.26
N GLY A 78 20.95 -4.07 -3.53
CA GLY A 78 20.11 -4.43 -4.66
C GLY A 78 19.31 -5.73 -4.48
N LYS A 79 19.27 -6.31 -3.27
CA LYS A 79 18.51 -7.54 -2.97
C LYS A 79 17.04 -7.42 -3.35
N ALA A 80 16.42 -6.27 -3.12
CA ALA A 80 15.01 -6.05 -3.42
C ALA A 80 14.75 -5.48 -4.82
N ARG A 81 15.78 -5.25 -5.65
CA ARG A 81 15.66 -4.56 -6.95
C ARG A 81 14.62 -5.16 -7.90
N LEU A 82 14.47 -6.48 -7.88
CA LEU A 82 13.53 -7.20 -8.76
C LEU A 82 12.21 -7.57 -8.07
N LEU A 83 12.13 -7.39 -6.75
CA LEU A 83 10.96 -7.74 -5.97
C LEU A 83 9.92 -6.63 -6.06
N THR A 84 8.68 -7.01 -6.24
CA THR A 84 7.51 -6.12 -6.13
C THR A 84 7.26 -5.71 -4.69
N HIS A 85 6.50 -4.64 -4.48
CA HIS A 85 6.15 -4.22 -3.12
C HIS A 85 5.41 -5.32 -2.33
N TRP A 86 4.54 -6.10 -3.00
CA TRP A 86 3.86 -7.26 -2.42
C TRP A 86 4.81 -8.37 -1.96
N GLU A 87 5.85 -8.65 -2.73
CA GLU A 87 6.84 -9.68 -2.38
C GLU A 87 7.71 -9.24 -1.19
N GLN A 88 7.98 -7.94 -1.08
CA GLN A 88 8.76 -7.37 0.02
C GLN A 88 7.97 -7.25 1.34
N LEU A 89 6.64 -7.10 1.25
CA LEU A 89 5.75 -6.87 2.39
C LEU A 89 5.94 -7.89 3.52
N ASP A 90 6.08 -7.40 4.76
CA ASP A 90 6.28 -8.21 5.97
C ASP A 90 7.40 -9.26 5.81
N TYR A 91 8.49 -8.90 5.13
CA TYR A 91 9.62 -9.78 4.82
C TYR A 91 9.24 -11.04 4.04
N GLY A 92 8.15 -11.00 3.27
CA GLY A 92 7.63 -12.16 2.55
C GLY A 92 6.82 -13.14 3.41
N VAL A 93 6.65 -12.88 4.71
CA VAL A 93 5.85 -13.73 5.60
C VAL A 93 4.40 -13.70 5.16
N GLN A 94 3.81 -14.89 4.97
CA GLN A 94 2.43 -15.03 4.53
C GLN A 94 1.43 -14.86 5.67
N PHE A 95 0.17 -14.56 5.35
CA PHE A 95 -0.94 -14.47 6.30
C PHE A 95 -0.78 -13.46 7.45
N THR A 96 0.08 -12.46 7.30
CA THR A 96 0.18 -11.32 8.20
C THR A 96 -1.07 -10.44 8.13
N SER A 97 -1.25 -9.58 9.14
CA SER A 97 -2.37 -8.63 9.18
C SER A 97 -2.40 -7.71 7.97
N SER A 98 -1.24 -7.17 7.55
CA SER A 98 -1.15 -6.29 6.37
C SER A 98 -1.51 -7.03 5.08
N ARG A 99 -1.00 -8.26 4.88
CA ARG A 99 -1.35 -9.07 3.70
C ARG A 99 -2.84 -9.38 3.65
N LYS A 100 -3.43 -9.80 4.77
CA LYS A 100 -4.88 -10.04 4.87
C LYS A 100 -5.66 -8.78 4.55
N PHE A 101 -5.26 -7.64 5.11
CA PHE A 101 -5.90 -6.36 4.87
C PHE A 101 -5.92 -5.99 3.38
N PHE A 102 -4.78 -6.05 2.69
CA PHE A 102 -4.69 -5.68 1.28
C PHE A 102 -5.34 -6.70 0.34
N THR A 103 -5.41 -7.99 0.73
CA THR A 103 -6.17 -8.99 -0.03
C THR A 103 -7.68 -8.83 0.13
N ILE A 104 -8.17 -8.47 1.33
CA ILE A 104 -9.61 -8.37 1.60
C ILE A 104 -10.18 -7.03 1.14
N SER A 105 -9.41 -5.95 1.20
CA SER A 105 -9.86 -4.61 0.81
C SER A 105 -10.60 -4.52 -0.54
N PRO A 106 -10.07 -5.05 -1.67
CA PRO A 106 -10.77 -4.97 -2.95
C PRO A 106 -12.07 -5.78 -3.02
N ILE A 107 -12.31 -6.70 -2.07
CA ILE A 107 -13.53 -7.51 -1.97
C ILE A 107 -14.62 -6.74 -1.21
N ILE A 108 -14.22 -5.93 -0.22
CA ILE A 108 -15.14 -5.12 0.58
C ILE A 108 -15.60 -3.87 -0.16
N LEU A 109 -14.70 -3.28 -0.95
CA LEU A 109 -14.94 -2.05 -1.71
C LEU A 109 -15.89 -2.27 -2.89
#